data_AF-A0A6V7IS65-F1
#
_entry.id   AF-A0A6V7IS65-F1
#
_cell.length_a   1.000
_cell.length_b   1.000
_cell.length_c   1.000
_cell.angle_alpha   90.00
_cell.angle_beta   90.00
_cell.angle_gamma   90.00
#
_symmetry.space_group_name_H-M   'P 1'
#
loop_
_entity.id
_entity.type
_entity.pdbx_description
1 polymer ?
#
loop_
_entity_poly.entity_id
_entity_poly.type
_entity_poly.pdbx_seq_one_letter_code
_entity_poly.pdbx_strand_id
1 'polypeptide(L)'
;IIKDFLEKDSVFMERSKEVEDVTKLRNKMRAGYDLAKKRRTEEFSAGFSIITGKLKEMYQMITLGGAAELELVDSLDPFSEGIVFSVRPPKKSWKNISNLSGGEKTLSSLALVFALHHYKPTPLYFMDEIDAALDFKNVSIVGTYIKERTKNAQFIVVSLRSEMFELSDSLVGIYKTFNATKCVAINIRAFYKNHPKFAIERTKTKKSYANRTMVGSSQMPASCPAQVERSSEQGDKTVAATT
;
A
#
# COMPACT_ATOMS: atom_id res chain seq x y z
N ILE A 1 -10.40 -76.06 16.55
CA ILE A 1 -10.99 -75.17 17.59
C ILE A 1 -9.92 -74.41 18.37
N ILE A 2 -9.13 -75.03 19.27
CA ILE A 2 -8.11 -74.29 20.07
C ILE A 2 -6.99 -73.72 19.19
N LYS A 3 -6.50 -74.49 18.22
CA LYS A 3 -5.43 -74.06 17.29
C LYS A 3 -5.87 -72.88 16.40
N ASP A 4 -7.08 -72.95 15.84
CA ASP A 4 -7.64 -71.89 14.99
C ASP A 4 -7.89 -70.58 15.77
N PHE A 5 -8.21 -70.69 17.07
CA PHE A 5 -8.34 -69.53 17.95
C PHE A 5 -7.00 -68.84 18.18
N LEU A 6 -5.94 -69.60 18.49
CA LEU A 6 -4.59 -69.07 18.69
C LEU A 6 -4.03 -68.38 17.44
N GLU A 7 -4.29 -68.93 16.26
CA GLU A 7 -3.89 -68.32 15.00
C GLU A 7 -4.60 -66.98 14.76
N LYS A 8 -5.93 -66.95 14.97
CA LYS A 8 -6.71 -65.70 14.85
C LYS A 8 -6.31 -64.65 15.90
N ASP A 9 -5.98 -65.07 17.11
CA ASP A 9 -5.50 -64.18 18.17
C ASP A 9 -4.16 -63.55 17.79
N SER A 10 -3.22 -64.33 17.23
CA SER A 10 -1.94 -63.80 16.76
C SER A 10 -2.09 -62.76 15.64
N VAL A 11 -2.94 -63.02 14.65
CA VAL A 11 -3.26 -62.07 13.56
C VAL A 11 -3.98 -60.83 14.09
N PHE A 12 -4.86 -60.98 15.08
CA PHE A 12 -5.52 -59.85 15.73
C PHE A 12 -4.50 -58.94 16.43
N MET A 13 -3.57 -59.53 17.19
CA MET A 13 -2.52 -58.78 17.89
C MET A 13 -1.59 -58.03 16.92
N GLU A 14 -1.21 -58.65 15.80
CA GLU A 14 -0.42 -58.02 14.75
C GLU A 14 -1.16 -56.82 14.13
N ARG A 15 -2.41 -57.02 13.69
CA ARG A 15 -3.24 -55.94 13.12
C ARG A 15 -3.53 -54.83 14.12
N SER A 16 -3.72 -55.16 15.40
CA SER A 16 -3.93 -54.18 16.45
C SER A 16 -2.72 -53.25 16.59
N LYS A 17 -1.51 -53.84 16.56
CA LYS A 17 -0.26 -53.08 16.58
C LYS A 17 -0.10 -52.19 15.34
N GLU A 18 -0.38 -52.71 14.14
CA GLU A 18 -0.34 -51.91 12.91
C GLU A 18 -1.28 -50.70 12.97
N VAL A 19 -2.51 -50.90 13.45
CA VAL A 19 -3.49 -49.82 13.62
C VAL A 19 -2.99 -48.80 14.63
N GLU A 20 -2.35 -49.22 15.72
CA GLU A 20 -1.77 -48.32 16.70
C GLU A 20 -0.64 -47.47 16.10
N ASP A 21 0.26 -48.09 15.35
CA ASP A 21 1.40 -47.41 14.70
C ASP A 21 0.92 -46.42 13.62
N VAL A 22 -0.04 -46.80 12.79
CA VAL A 22 -0.69 -45.90 11.82
C VAL A 22 -1.41 -44.76 12.53
N THR A 23 -2.08 -45.04 13.65
CA THR A 23 -2.76 -44.02 14.45
C THR A 23 -1.78 -43.02 15.06
N LYS A 24 -0.64 -43.48 15.58
CA LYS A 24 0.46 -42.62 16.07
C LYS A 24 1.00 -41.74 14.97
N LEU A 25 1.27 -42.31 13.79
CA LEU A 25 1.77 -41.56 12.63
C LEU A 25 0.75 -40.50 12.17
N ARG A 26 -0.53 -40.86 12.05
CA ARG A 26 -1.62 -39.93 11.71
C ARG A 26 -1.69 -38.78 12.71
N ASN A 27 -1.64 -39.07 14.01
CA ASN A 27 -1.71 -38.05 15.06
C ASN A 27 -0.50 -37.10 15.00
N LYS A 28 0.70 -37.62 14.73
CA LYS A 28 1.91 -36.81 14.51
C LYS A 28 1.77 -35.88 13.30
N MET A 29 1.27 -36.40 12.18
CA MET A 29 1.05 -35.59 10.97
C MET A 29 -0.04 -34.53 11.19
N ARG A 30 -1.12 -34.88 11.89
CA ARG A 30 -2.19 -33.95 12.26
C ARG A 30 -1.69 -32.82 13.15
N ALA A 31 -0.86 -33.12 14.15
CA ALA A 31 -0.26 -32.10 15.01
C ALA A 31 0.63 -31.11 14.21
N GLY A 32 1.40 -31.62 13.24
CA GLY A 32 2.20 -30.77 12.33
C GLY A 32 1.33 -29.87 11.45
N TYR A 33 0.24 -30.42 10.91
CA TYR A 33 -0.74 -29.65 10.14
C TYR A 33 -1.41 -28.56 10.98
N ASP A 34 -1.86 -28.89 12.20
CA ASP A 34 -2.55 -27.95 13.08
C ASP A 34 -1.61 -26.80 13.51
N LEU A 35 -0.33 -27.11 13.77
CA LEU A 35 0.68 -26.09 14.06
C LEU A 35 0.91 -25.15 12.86
N ALA A 36 1.04 -25.71 11.66
CA ALA A 36 1.24 -24.91 10.44
C ALA A 36 0.00 -24.05 10.14
N LYS A 37 -1.21 -24.60 10.31
CA LYS A 37 -2.47 -23.87 10.15
C LYS A 37 -2.56 -22.70 11.13
N LYS A 38 -2.25 -22.94 12.41
CA LYS A 38 -2.25 -21.91 13.44
C LYS A 38 -1.27 -20.78 13.11
N ARG A 39 -0.02 -21.11 12.78
CA ARG A 39 1.00 -20.11 12.42
C ARG A 39 0.57 -19.26 11.23
N ARG A 40 0.03 -19.90 10.18
CA ARG A 40 -0.48 -19.20 8.99
C ARG A 40 -1.59 -18.21 9.34
N THR A 41 -2.56 -18.62 10.16
CA THR A 41 -3.69 -17.76 10.55
C THR A 41 -3.24 -16.59 11.42
N GLU A 42 -2.29 -16.80 12.34
CA GLU A 42 -1.74 -15.75 13.19
C GLU A 42 -0.97 -14.70 12.37
N GLU A 43 -0.05 -15.13 11.50
CA GLU A 43 0.71 -14.25 10.62
C GLU A 43 -0.19 -13.46 9.67
N PHE A 44 -1.20 -14.12 9.09
CA PHE A 44 -2.17 -13.46 8.22
C PHE A 44 -2.98 -12.40 8.98
N SER A 45 -3.52 -12.74 10.15
CA SER A 45 -4.37 -11.83 10.94
C SER A 45 -3.60 -10.60 11.41
N ALA A 46 -2.34 -10.79 11.82
CA ALA A 46 -1.44 -9.70 12.20
C ALA A 46 -1.18 -8.74 11.03
N GLY A 47 -0.81 -9.28 9.86
CA GLY A 47 -0.57 -8.48 8.65
C GLY A 47 -1.84 -7.78 8.16
N PHE A 48 -2.96 -8.49 8.14
CA PHE A 48 -4.25 -7.95 7.71
C PHE A 48 -4.70 -6.78 8.57
N SER A 49 -4.56 -6.86 9.90
CA SER A 49 -4.88 -5.75 10.81
C SER A 49 -4.07 -4.49 10.52
N ILE A 50 -2.75 -4.64 10.27
CA ILE A 50 -1.87 -3.52 9.93
C ILE A 50 -2.27 -2.87 8.60
N ILE A 51 -2.52 -3.68 7.57
CA ILE A 51 -2.92 -3.19 6.24
C ILE A 51 -4.26 -2.47 6.32
N THR A 52 -5.24 -3.02 7.04
CA THR A 52 -6.56 -2.42 7.22
C THR A 52 -6.49 -1.09 7.98
N GLY A 53 -5.66 -0.99 9.02
CA GLY A 53 -5.42 0.26 9.74
C GLY A 53 -4.83 1.34 8.83
N LYS A 54 -3.82 0.97 8.03
CA LYS A 54 -3.16 1.91 7.12
C LYS A 54 -4.03 2.31 5.94
N LEU A 55 -4.85 1.40 5.42
CA LEU A 55 -5.83 1.73 4.39
C LEU A 55 -6.80 2.83 4.85
N LYS A 56 -7.32 2.74 6.09
CA LYS A 56 -8.21 3.76 6.67
C LYS A 56 -7.52 5.13 6.68
N GLU A 57 -6.29 5.19 7.20
CA GLU A 57 -5.49 6.42 7.25
C GLU A 57 -5.22 6.99 5.84
N MET A 58 -4.78 6.16 4.90
CA MET A 58 -4.44 6.59 3.53
C MET A 58 -5.66 7.08 2.77
N TYR A 59 -6.78 6.39 2.87
CA TYR A 59 -8.01 6.79 2.19
C TYR A 59 -8.53 8.14 2.71
N GLN A 60 -8.53 8.32 4.03
CA GLN A 60 -8.95 9.58 4.66
C GLN A 60 -8.03 10.74 4.29
N MET A 61 -6.72 10.51 4.25
CA MET A 61 -5.73 11.51 3.84
C MET A 61 -5.95 11.94 2.38
N ILE A 62 -6.17 10.99 1.48
CA ILE A 62 -6.34 11.28 0.05
C ILE A 62 -7.67 11.99 -0.23
N THR A 63 -8.78 11.50 0.32
CA THR A 63 -10.13 12.06 0.05
C THR A 63 -10.49 13.27 0.92
N LEU A 64 -9.65 13.63 1.90
CA LEU A 64 -9.94 14.62 2.95
C LEU A 64 -11.28 14.33 3.65
N GLY A 65 -11.60 13.05 3.87
CA GLY A 65 -12.87 12.60 4.43
C GLY A 65 -13.14 11.12 4.17
N GLY A 66 -14.41 10.71 4.26
CA GLY A 66 -14.81 9.33 3.97
C GLY A 66 -14.21 8.27 4.90
N ALA A 67 -14.41 7.01 4.53
CA ALA A 67 -13.86 5.85 5.23
C ALA A 67 -13.68 4.68 4.25
N ALA A 68 -12.74 3.79 4.55
CA ALA A 68 -12.45 2.60 3.76
C ALA A 68 -12.18 1.43 4.71
N GLU A 69 -12.77 0.27 4.46
CA GLU A 69 -12.65 -0.90 5.32
C GLU A 69 -12.42 -2.16 4.50
N LEU A 70 -11.52 -3.00 5.00
CA LEU A 70 -11.31 -4.36 4.53
C LEU A 70 -11.85 -5.31 5.59
N GLU A 71 -12.79 -6.14 5.18
CA GLU A 71 -13.46 -7.10 6.05
C GLU A 71 -13.29 -8.51 5.48
N LEU A 72 -13.12 -9.49 6.38
CA LEU A 72 -13.14 -10.90 6.00
C LEU A 72 -14.60 -11.32 5.85
N VAL A 73 -14.91 -12.06 4.79
CA VAL A 73 -16.27 -12.60 4.60
C VAL A 73 -16.58 -13.62 5.69
N ASP A 74 -15.62 -14.52 5.96
CA ASP A 74 -15.66 -15.43 7.09
C ASP A 74 -14.53 -15.10 8.09
N SER A 75 -14.93 -14.81 9.33
CA SER A 75 -14.00 -14.53 10.43
C SER A 75 -13.40 -15.78 11.07
N LEU A 76 -14.04 -16.94 10.90
CA LEU A 76 -13.58 -18.23 11.44
C LEU A 76 -12.53 -18.88 10.52
N ASP A 77 -12.70 -18.76 9.20
CA ASP A 77 -11.72 -19.19 8.22
C ASP A 77 -11.45 -18.12 7.14
N PRO A 78 -10.44 -17.25 7.34
CA PRO A 78 -10.13 -16.15 6.41
C PRO A 78 -9.71 -16.61 5.00
N PHE A 79 -9.43 -17.91 4.81
CA PHE A 79 -8.92 -18.46 3.55
C PHE A 79 -10.02 -19.07 2.68
N SER A 80 -11.26 -19.20 3.17
CA SER A 80 -12.35 -19.88 2.46
C SER A 80 -13.12 -18.96 1.50
N GLU A 81 -13.59 -17.80 1.97
CA GLU A 81 -14.50 -16.92 1.20
C GLU A 81 -13.87 -15.61 0.72
N GLY A 82 -12.69 -15.25 1.23
CA GLY A 82 -11.92 -14.08 0.80
C GLY A 82 -12.22 -12.80 1.58
N ILE A 83 -11.98 -11.65 0.92
CA ILE A 83 -11.95 -10.32 1.54
C ILE A 83 -12.88 -9.38 0.78
N VAL A 84 -13.71 -8.64 1.51
CA VAL A 84 -14.57 -7.60 0.98
C VAL A 84 -13.93 -6.24 1.21
N PHE A 85 -13.81 -5.47 0.12
CA PHE A 85 -13.37 -4.08 0.18
C PHE A 85 -14.58 -3.14 0.06
N SER A 86 -14.89 -2.49 1.18
CA SER A 86 -16.00 -1.55 1.31
C SER A 86 -15.48 -0.13 1.53
N VAL A 87 -16.11 0.83 0.86
CA VAL A 87 -15.70 2.23 0.91
C VAL A 87 -16.92 3.11 1.10
N ARG A 88 -16.74 4.16 1.90
CA ARG A 88 -17.70 5.23 2.11
C ARG A 88 -17.07 6.55 1.64
N PRO A 89 -17.38 6.99 0.42
CA PRO A 89 -16.98 8.31 -0.05
C PRO A 89 -17.57 9.43 0.83
N PRO A 90 -16.96 10.63 0.84
CA PRO A 90 -17.48 11.77 1.60
C PRO A 90 -18.95 12.03 1.25
N LYS A 91 -19.80 12.17 2.27
CA LYS A 91 -21.25 12.42 2.12
C LYS A 91 -22.04 11.33 1.39
N LYS A 92 -21.49 10.11 1.25
CA LYS A 92 -22.18 8.94 0.67
C LYS A 92 -22.31 7.79 1.67
N SER A 93 -23.08 6.79 1.29
CA SER A 93 -23.23 5.52 2.01
C SER A 93 -22.09 4.55 1.70
N TRP A 94 -21.95 3.52 2.54
CA TRP A 94 -21.04 2.39 2.29
C TRP A 94 -21.43 1.66 1.01
N LYS A 95 -20.44 1.39 0.17
CA LYS A 95 -20.58 0.60 -1.06
C LYS A 95 -19.38 -0.32 -1.23
N ASN A 96 -19.63 -1.50 -1.78
CA ASN A 96 -18.56 -2.37 -2.26
C ASN A 96 -17.81 -1.70 -3.42
N ILE A 97 -16.49 -1.91 -3.52
CA ILE A 97 -15.65 -1.34 -4.57
C ILE A 97 -16.21 -1.57 -5.98
N SER A 98 -16.82 -2.73 -6.25
CA SER A 98 -17.41 -3.06 -7.56
C SER A 98 -18.50 -2.08 -7.99
N ASN A 99 -19.20 -1.47 -7.03
CA ASN A 99 -20.33 -0.56 -7.25
C ASN A 99 -19.95 0.94 -7.17
N LEU A 100 -18.65 1.26 -7.06
CA LEU A 100 -18.14 2.62 -7.07
C LEU A 100 -18.01 3.18 -8.49
N SER A 101 -17.98 4.53 -8.61
CA SER A 101 -17.64 5.19 -9.87
C SER A 101 -16.18 4.94 -10.26
N GLY A 102 -15.82 5.14 -11.54
CA GLY A 102 -14.45 4.89 -12.02
C GLY A 102 -13.38 5.65 -11.24
N GLY A 103 -13.59 6.95 -10.98
CA GLY A 103 -12.64 7.75 -10.19
C GLY A 103 -12.53 7.30 -8.72
N GLU A 104 -13.67 6.96 -8.09
CA GLU A 104 -13.67 6.43 -6.72
C GLU A 104 -12.98 5.07 -6.62
N LYS A 105 -13.11 4.20 -7.65
CA LYS A 105 -12.38 2.94 -7.75
C LYS A 105 -10.88 3.17 -7.81
N THR A 106 -10.42 4.05 -8.70
CA THR A 106 -8.98 4.35 -8.84
C THR A 106 -8.40 4.87 -7.53
N LEU A 107 -9.11 5.79 -6.87
CA LEU A 107 -8.67 6.37 -5.60
C LEU A 107 -8.58 5.34 -4.46
N SER A 108 -9.60 4.48 -4.37
CA SER A 108 -9.67 3.42 -3.35
C SER A 108 -8.57 2.38 -3.57
N SER A 109 -8.34 1.99 -4.82
CA SER A 109 -7.26 1.08 -5.20
C SER A 109 -5.88 1.69 -4.91
N LEU A 110 -5.67 2.97 -5.20
CA LEU A 110 -4.41 3.66 -4.91
C LEU A 110 -4.13 3.71 -3.40
N ALA A 111 -5.15 3.98 -2.58
CA ALA A 111 -5.03 3.94 -1.13
C ALA A 111 -4.61 2.56 -0.61
N LEU A 112 -5.17 1.49 -1.19
CA LEU A 112 -4.79 0.11 -0.86
C LEU A 112 -3.35 -0.21 -1.25
N VAL A 113 -2.92 0.21 -2.44
CA VAL A 113 -1.52 0.03 -2.90
C VAL A 113 -0.55 0.73 -1.94
N PHE A 114 -0.86 1.97 -1.52
CA PHE A 114 -0.03 2.67 -0.54
C PHE A 114 -0.02 2.02 0.85
N ALA A 115 -1.15 1.45 1.30
CA ALA A 115 -1.20 0.69 2.54
C ALA A 115 -0.31 -0.57 2.48
N LEU A 116 -0.32 -1.28 1.36
CA LEU A 116 0.54 -2.45 1.12
C LEU A 116 2.03 -2.05 1.08
N HIS A 117 2.37 -0.93 0.45
CA HIS A 117 3.74 -0.42 0.45
C HIS A 117 4.22 0.00 1.84
N HIS A 118 3.31 0.44 2.71
CA HIS A 118 3.67 0.71 4.09
C HIS A 118 3.96 -0.56 4.87
N TYR A 119 3.18 -1.62 4.64
CA TYR A 119 3.40 -2.92 5.29
C TYR A 119 4.73 -3.55 4.88
N LYS A 120 5.09 -3.46 3.60
CA LYS A 120 6.36 -3.97 3.08
C LYS A 120 7.06 -2.90 2.21
N PRO A 121 7.94 -2.07 2.80
CA PRO A 121 8.64 -1.04 2.05
C PRO A 121 9.65 -1.66 1.08
N THR A 122 9.70 -1.12 -0.13
CA THR A 122 10.61 -1.49 -1.22
C THR A 122 11.52 -0.29 -1.51
N PRO A 123 12.81 -0.50 -1.83
CA PRO A 123 13.73 0.61 -2.08
C PRO A 123 13.40 1.42 -3.34
N LEU A 124 12.67 0.87 -4.30
CA LEU A 124 12.35 1.49 -5.58
C LEU A 124 10.88 1.26 -5.96
N TYR A 125 10.22 2.32 -6.41
CA TYR A 125 8.84 2.32 -6.89
C TYR A 125 8.74 2.93 -8.29
N PHE A 126 7.98 2.29 -9.17
CA PHE A 126 7.65 2.78 -10.50
C PHE A 126 6.13 2.96 -10.62
N MET A 127 5.68 4.15 -11.00
CA MET A 127 4.27 4.51 -11.11
C MET A 127 4.02 5.17 -12.47
N ASP A 128 3.13 4.58 -13.26
CA ASP A 128 2.81 5.04 -14.60
C ASP A 128 1.37 5.54 -14.67
N GLU A 129 1.17 6.82 -15.00
CA GLU A 129 -0.13 7.49 -15.20
C GLU A 129 -1.18 7.23 -14.10
N ILE A 130 -0.72 7.05 -12.86
CA ILE A 130 -1.60 6.75 -11.71
C ILE A 130 -2.59 7.88 -11.38
N ASP A 131 -2.35 9.07 -11.94
CA ASP A 131 -3.10 10.30 -11.74
C ASP A 131 -4.08 10.64 -12.88
N ALA A 132 -4.17 9.80 -13.93
CA ALA A 132 -5.03 10.04 -15.08
C ALA A 132 -6.51 10.21 -14.69
N ALA A 133 -6.99 9.37 -13.76
CA ALA A 133 -8.38 9.38 -13.28
C ALA A 133 -8.62 10.25 -12.04
N LEU A 134 -7.61 11.00 -11.59
CA LEU A 134 -7.68 11.84 -10.40
C LEU A 134 -7.95 13.31 -10.75
N ASP A 135 -8.61 14.03 -9.83
CA ASP A 135 -8.80 15.47 -9.93
C ASP A 135 -7.57 16.23 -9.41
N PHE A 136 -7.45 17.51 -9.77
CA PHE A 136 -6.29 18.33 -9.42
C PHE A 136 -6.01 18.38 -7.91
N LYS A 137 -7.06 18.33 -7.07
CA LYS A 137 -6.92 18.35 -5.61
C LYS A 137 -6.29 17.06 -5.10
N ASN A 138 -6.82 15.90 -5.50
CA ASN A 138 -6.31 14.61 -5.04
C ASN A 138 -4.90 14.35 -5.60
N VAL A 139 -4.60 14.78 -6.84
CA VAL A 139 -3.24 14.66 -7.42
C VAL A 139 -2.21 15.43 -6.57
N SER A 140 -2.53 16.64 -6.12
CA SER A 140 -1.62 17.42 -5.28
C SER A 140 -1.37 16.77 -3.91
N ILE A 141 -2.40 16.17 -3.30
CA ILE A 141 -2.28 15.43 -2.04
C ILE A 141 -1.40 14.19 -2.22
N VAL A 142 -1.66 13.40 -3.27
CA VAL A 142 -0.87 12.20 -3.60
C VAL A 142 0.58 12.57 -3.91
N GLY A 143 0.82 13.62 -4.69
CA GLY A 143 2.18 14.09 -5.00
C GLY A 143 2.93 14.52 -3.74
N THR A 144 2.26 15.19 -2.81
CA THR A 144 2.85 15.58 -1.51
C THR A 144 3.18 14.35 -0.67
N TYR A 145 2.28 13.37 -0.63
CA TYR A 145 2.50 12.10 0.07
C TYR A 145 3.70 11.34 -0.50
N ILE A 146 3.81 11.21 -1.83
CA ILE A 146 4.95 10.57 -2.49
C ILE A 146 6.24 11.32 -2.13
N LYS A 147 6.22 12.66 -2.18
CA LYS A 147 7.38 13.47 -1.82
C LYS A 147 7.84 13.28 -0.37
N GLU A 148 6.92 13.06 0.56
CA GLU A 148 7.28 12.76 1.94
C GLU A 148 7.91 11.37 2.08
N ARG A 149 7.38 10.39 1.33
CA ARG A 149 7.87 9.01 1.30
C ARG A 149 9.22 8.85 0.60
N THR A 150 9.63 9.78 -0.27
CA THR A 150 10.91 9.69 -0.97
C THR A 150 12.13 9.75 -0.05
N LYS A 151 11.97 10.11 1.23
CA LYS A 151 13.06 10.02 2.23
C LYS A 151 13.58 8.59 2.38
N ASN A 152 12.68 7.60 2.31
CA ASN A 152 12.96 6.21 2.63
C ASN A 152 13.03 5.29 1.39
N ALA A 153 12.52 5.74 0.23
CA ALA A 153 12.50 4.96 -1.00
C ALA A 153 12.64 5.87 -2.24
N GLN A 154 13.09 5.32 -3.36
CA GLN A 154 13.16 6.03 -4.64
C GLN A 154 11.84 5.89 -5.40
N PHE A 155 11.31 7.01 -5.90
CA PHE A 155 10.11 7.02 -6.71
C PHE A 155 10.42 7.49 -8.13
N ILE A 156 10.01 6.68 -9.10
CA ILE A 156 9.98 7.01 -10.52
C ILE A 156 8.52 7.13 -10.93
N VAL A 157 8.10 8.34 -11.30
CA VAL A 157 6.70 8.63 -11.62
C VAL A 157 6.61 9.15 -13.05
N VAL A 158 5.79 8.49 -13.87
CA VAL A 158 5.40 8.98 -15.19
C VAL A 158 4.05 9.66 -15.07
N SER A 159 3.97 10.92 -15.45
CA SER A 159 2.74 11.71 -15.33
C SER A 159 2.71 12.88 -16.32
N LEU A 160 1.49 13.21 -16.76
CA LEU A 160 1.17 14.39 -17.58
C LEU A 160 0.59 15.55 -16.74
N ARG A 161 0.36 15.36 -15.43
CA ARG A 161 -0.19 16.39 -14.53
C ARG A 161 0.92 17.23 -13.92
N SER A 162 0.85 18.54 -14.11
CA SER A 162 1.85 19.47 -13.57
C SER A 162 1.97 19.42 -12.04
N GLU A 163 0.86 19.21 -11.34
CA GLU A 163 0.82 19.14 -9.88
C GLU A 163 1.64 17.96 -9.33
N MET A 164 1.81 16.90 -10.11
CA MET A 164 2.56 15.70 -9.72
C MET A 164 4.07 15.91 -9.90
N PHE A 165 4.50 16.26 -11.12
CA PHE A 165 5.93 16.39 -11.42
C PHE A 165 6.56 17.70 -10.92
N GLU A 166 5.77 18.71 -10.53
CA GLU A 166 6.31 19.94 -9.93
C GLU A 166 7.06 19.63 -8.61
N LEU A 167 6.68 18.59 -7.87
CA LEU A 167 7.31 18.22 -6.60
C LEU A 167 8.59 17.36 -6.77
N SER A 168 8.93 16.99 -8.00
CA SER A 168 10.09 16.13 -8.30
C SER A 168 11.44 16.83 -8.05
N ASP A 169 12.47 16.02 -7.81
CA ASP A 169 13.85 16.52 -7.66
C ASP A 169 14.56 16.61 -9.01
N SER A 170 14.27 15.66 -9.90
CA SER A 170 14.73 15.61 -11.28
C SER A 170 13.58 15.31 -12.23
N LEU A 171 13.63 15.89 -13.42
CA LEU A 171 12.65 15.71 -14.49
C LEU A 171 13.33 15.12 -15.72
N VAL A 172 12.71 14.12 -16.33
CA VAL A 172 13.16 13.48 -17.55
C VAL A 172 12.13 13.76 -18.63
N GLY A 173 12.46 14.64 -19.57
CA GLY A 173 11.63 14.92 -20.74
C GLY A 173 11.94 13.93 -21.85
N ILE A 174 10.92 13.29 -22.39
CA ILE A 174 11.02 12.38 -23.53
C ILE A 174 10.47 13.12 -24.76
N TYR A 175 11.16 13.06 -25.89
CA TYR A 175 10.71 13.69 -27.14
C TYR A 175 11.14 12.89 -28.35
N LYS A 176 10.45 13.06 -29.49
CA LYS A 176 10.67 12.26 -30.70
C LYS A 176 11.14 13.14 -31.85
N THR A 177 12.27 12.79 -32.48
CA THR A 177 12.80 13.46 -33.69
C THR A 177 13.15 12.40 -34.74
N PHE A 178 12.74 12.58 -36.00
CA PHE A 178 13.05 11.65 -37.10
C PHE A 178 12.71 10.17 -36.78
N ASN A 179 11.54 9.95 -36.20
CA ASN A 179 11.08 8.63 -35.73
C ASN A 179 11.96 7.96 -34.65
N ALA A 180 12.93 8.68 -34.06
CA ALA A 180 13.76 8.22 -32.95
C ALA A 180 13.39 8.95 -31.65
N THR A 181 13.18 8.19 -30.57
CA THR A 181 12.93 8.72 -29.23
C THR A 181 14.23 9.15 -28.58
N LYS A 182 14.26 10.37 -28.04
CA LYS A 182 15.36 10.96 -27.30
C LYS A 182 14.86 11.38 -25.91
N CYS A 183 15.77 11.47 -24.96
CA CYS A 183 15.44 11.95 -23.61
C CYS A 183 16.44 13.03 -23.17
N VAL A 184 15.95 13.95 -22.35
CA VAL A 184 16.74 15.00 -21.70
C VAL A 184 16.38 14.99 -20.22
N ALA A 185 17.38 14.84 -19.36
CA ALA A 185 17.22 14.89 -17.91
C ALA A 185 17.67 16.26 -17.38
N ILE A 186 16.86 16.85 -16.51
CA ILE A 186 17.11 18.14 -15.87
C ILE A 186 16.99 17.95 -14.35
N ASN A 187 18.04 18.33 -13.62
CA ASN A 187 17.98 18.39 -12.17
C ASN A 187 17.36 19.73 -11.74
N ILE A 188 16.15 19.68 -11.19
CA ILE A 188 15.36 20.86 -10.83
C ILE A 188 16.00 21.59 -9.64
N ARG A 189 16.56 20.85 -8.68
CA ARG A 189 17.19 21.42 -7.49
C ARG A 189 18.41 22.25 -7.86
N ALA A 190 19.26 21.74 -8.75
CA ALA A 190 20.42 22.45 -9.26
C ALA A 190 20.01 23.70 -10.07
N PHE A 191 18.95 23.59 -10.88
CA PHE A 191 18.44 24.70 -11.66
C PHE A 191 18.04 25.91 -10.79
N TYR A 192 17.25 25.68 -9.73
CA TYR A 192 16.83 26.76 -8.83
C TYR A 192 17.96 27.32 -7.97
N LYS A 193 18.97 26.51 -7.62
CA LYS A 193 20.16 26.99 -6.90
C LYS A 193 20.94 28.01 -7.74
N ASN A 194 21.02 27.78 -9.05
CA ASN A 194 21.76 28.64 -9.98
C ASN A 194 20.94 29.86 -10.45
N HIS A 195 19.62 29.81 -10.35
CA HIS A 195 18.73 30.89 -10.78
C HIS A 195 17.71 31.29 -9.69
N PRO A 196 18.14 32.01 -8.64
CA PRO A 196 17.30 32.31 -7.47
C PRO A 196 16.08 33.19 -7.81
N LYS A 197 16.12 33.95 -8.91
CA LYS A 197 14.98 34.76 -9.39
C LYS A 197 13.72 33.92 -9.64
N PHE A 198 13.88 32.70 -10.18
CA PHE A 198 12.76 31.79 -10.46
C PHE A 198 12.31 30.98 -9.23
N ALA A 199 13.15 30.88 -8.19
CA ALA A 199 12.79 30.19 -6.95
C ALA A 199 11.75 30.98 -6.13
N ILE A 200 11.82 32.32 -6.19
CA ILE A 200 10.93 33.24 -5.47
C ILE A 200 9.52 33.26 -6.08
N GLU A 201 9.41 33.08 -7.39
CA GLU A 201 8.14 33.03 -8.10
C GLU A 201 7.33 31.77 -7.73
N ARG A 202 8.02 30.65 -7.52
CA ARG A 202 7.45 29.38 -7.04
C ARG A 202 6.82 29.47 -5.65
N THR A 203 7.34 30.33 -4.78
CA THR A 203 6.76 30.55 -3.43
C THR A 203 5.55 31.47 -3.46
N LYS A 204 5.45 32.38 -4.44
CA LYS A 204 4.28 33.24 -4.65
C LYS A 204 3.08 32.47 -5.20
N THR A 205 3.28 31.57 -6.17
CA THR A 205 2.22 30.68 -6.66
C THR A 205 1.73 29.71 -5.59
N LYS A 206 2.62 29.15 -4.75
CA LYS A 206 2.21 28.30 -3.60
C LYS A 206 1.28 29.02 -2.61
N LYS A 207 1.50 30.30 -2.31
CA LYS A 207 0.58 31.09 -1.47
C LYS A 207 -0.80 31.27 -2.10
N SER A 208 -0.89 31.38 -3.43
CA SER A 208 -2.15 31.49 -4.15
C SER A 208 -2.99 30.21 -4.06
N TYR A 209 -2.35 29.03 -4.19
CA TYR A 209 -3.04 27.75 -4.04
C TYR A 209 -3.38 27.42 -2.57
N ALA A 210 -2.53 27.75 -1.60
CA ALA A 210 -2.81 27.55 -0.17
C ALA A 210 -3.95 28.45 0.35
N ASN A 211 -4.06 29.69 -0.14
CA ASN A 211 -5.13 30.61 0.26
C ASN A 211 -6.51 30.20 -0.25
N ARG A 212 -6.59 29.35 -1.29
CA ARG A 212 -7.87 28.79 -1.75
C ARG A 212 -8.39 27.65 -0.84
N THR A 213 -7.53 27.13 0.05
CA THR A 213 -7.84 26.00 0.95
C THR A 213 -8.29 26.45 2.36
N MET A 214 -8.19 27.74 2.70
CA MET A 214 -8.42 28.26 4.06
C MET A 214 -9.71 29.10 4.22
N VAL A 215 -10.83 28.62 3.66
CA VAL A 215 -12.18 29.13 4.04
C VAL A 215 -12.95 27.97 4.68
N GLY A 216 -12.79 27.81 5.99
CA GLY A 216 -13.49 26.79 6.79
C GLY A 216 -12.63 26.24 7.92
N SER A 217 -12.35 27.04 8.93
CA SER A 217 -11.63 26.62 10.14
C SER A 217 -12.59 26.00 11.17
N SER A 218 -12.18 24.86 11.73
CA SER A 218 -12.40 24.53 13.15
C SER A 218 -11.23 23.68 13.63
N GLN A 219 -10.74 24.02 14.81
CA GLN A 219 -9.48 23.60 15.42
C GLN A 219 -9.41 22.10 15.75
N MET A 220 -8.18 21.56 15.75
CA MET A 220 -7.80 20.32 16.45
C MET A 220 -6.57 20.61 17.33
N PRO A 221 -6.47 20.02 18.54
CA PRO A 221 -5.48 20.39 19.54
C PRO A 221 -4.12 19.70 19.34
N ALA A 222 -3.07 20.34 19.88
CA ALA A 222 -1.69 19.89 19.87
C ALA A 222 -1.32 19.06 21.11
N SER A 223 -0.51 18.02 20.93
CA SER A 223 0.45 17.38 21.86
C SER A 223 0.85 16.02 21.25
N CYS A 224 2.08 15.48 21.24
CA CYS A 224 3.27 15.61 22.10
C CYS A 224 4.53 15.11 21.30
N PRO A 225 5.76 15.09 21.88
CA PRO A 225 6.97 15.58 21.20
C PRO A 225 7.80 14.53 20.44
N ALA A 226 8.50 14.99 19.40
CA ALA A 226 9.57 14.28 18.72
C ALA A 226 10.93 14.54 19.42
N GLN A 227 11.67 13.48 19.71
CA GLN A 227 13.07 13.56 20.13
C GLN A 227 14.03 13.68 18.94
N VAL A 228 15.18 14.27 19.26
CA VAL A 228 16.21 14.95 18.48
C VAL A 228 17.17 14.01 17.71
N GLU A 229 17.50 14.45 16.48
CA GLU A 229 18.71 14.30 15.64
C GLU A 229 19.40 12.94 15.40
N ARG A 230 19.69 12.68 14.10
CA ARG A 230 21.07 12.68 13.57
C ARG A 230 21.12 12.85 12.05
N SER A 231 22.14 13.59 11.64
CA SER A 231 22.56 13.99 10.30
C SER A 231 23.17 12.85 9.47
N SER A 232 22.82 12.79 8.18
CA SER A 232 23.72 12.34 7.10
C SER A 232 23.18 12.76 5.74
N GLU A 233 24.02 13.43 4.95
CA GLU A 233 23.86 13.67 3.52
C GLU A 233 23.70 12.35 2.74
N GLN A 234 22.80 12.31 1.76
CA GLN A 234 22.96 11.71 0.40
C GLN A 234 21.66 11.20 -0.24
N GLY A 235 21.61 11.39 -1.56
CA GLY A 235 20.75 10.66 -2.50
C GLY A 235 19.63 11.50 -3.12
N ASP A 236 19.71 11.74 -4.43
CA ASP A 236 18.60 12.19 -5.28
C ASP A 236 17.56 11.06 -5.36
N LYS A 237 16.32 11.29 -4.90
CA LYS A 237 15.36 10.20 -4.63
C LYS A 237 14.03 10.29 -5.39
N THR A 238 13.85 11.28 -6.27
CA THR A 238 12.62 11.39 -7.07
C THR A 238 12.94 11.78 -8.51
N VAL A 239 12.63 10.88 -9.45
CA VAL A 239 12.74 11.12 -10.89
C VAL A 239 11.34 11.09 -11.48
N ALA A 240 10.85 12.21 -12.00
CA ALA A 240 9.62 12.23 -12.76
C ALA A 240 9.94 12.17 -14.26
N ALA A 241 9.28 11.31 -15.01
CA ALA A 241 9.38 11.28 -16.47
C ALA A 241 8.10 11.88 -17.07
N THR A 242 8.27 12.75 -18.07
CA THR A 242 7.19 13.40 -18.80
C THR A 242 7.38 13.11 -20.28
N THR A 243 6.32 12.64 -20.93
CA THR A 243 6.24 12.42 -22.38
C THR A 243 5.75 13.67 -23.09
#